data_AF-A0AA38CPN5-F1
#
_entry.id   AF-A0AA38CPN5-F1
#
_cell.length_a   1.000
_cell.length_b   1.000
_cell.length_c   1.000
_cell.angle_alpha   90.00
_cell.angle_beta   90.00
_cell.angle_gamma   90.00
#
_symmetry.space_group_name_H-M   'P 1'
#
loop_
_entity.id
_entity.type
_entity.pdbx_description
1 polymer ?
#
loop_
_entity_poly.entity_id
_entity_poly.type
_entity_poly.pdbx_seq_one_letter_code
_entity_poly.pdbx_strand_id
1 'polypeptide(L)' 'LPGVVSVFLNREHKLHTTRSWGFLGLEDGDPKSETEEIPSFSLWRKAGFGKDVIVANLDT' A
#
# COMPACT_ATOMS: atom_id res chain seq x y z
N LEU A 1 23.01 -1.28 -35.67
CA LEU A 1 22.89 -2.51 -34.85
C LEU A 1 21.86 -3.41 -35.52
N PRO A 2 22.25 -4.55 -36.08
CA PRO A 2 21.30 -5.52 -36.62
C PRO A 2 20.37 -6.01 -35.49
N GLY A 3 19.05 -6.02 -35.73
CA GLY A 3 18.07 -6.60 -34.79
C GLY A 3 17.55 -5.70 -33.67
N VAL A 4 17.94 -4.41 -33.60
CA VAL A 4 17.37 -3.47 -32.61
C VAL A 4 16.03 -2.94 -33.11
N VAL A 5 14.97 -3.15 -32.32
CA VAL A 5 13.60 -2.69 -32.63
C VAL A 5 13.38 -1.23 -32.20
N SER A 6 13.91 -0.81 -31.05
CA SER A 6 13.75 0.57 -30.56
C SER A 6 14.75 0.92 -29.45
N VAL A 7 15.06 2.22 -29.32
CA VAL A 7 15.84 2.79 -28.22
C VAL A 7 15.09 4.00 -27.66
N PHE A 8 14.98 4.10 -26.34
CA PHE A 8 14.35 5.22 -25.66
C PHE A 8 15.31 5.82 -24.64
N LEU A 9 15.31 7.14 -24.54
CA LEU A 9 16.04 7.84 -23.49
C LEU A 9 15.40 7.55 -22.14
N ASN A 10 16.25 7.38 -21.12
CA ASN A 10 15.80 7.29 -19.74
C ASN A 10 15.07 8.58 -19.33
N ARG A 11 14.04 8.47 -18.50
CA ARG A 11 13.21 9.60 -18.05
C ARG A 11 13.23 9.67 -16.52
N GLU A 12 13.30 10.88 -16.00
CA GLU A 12 13.13 11.13 -14.57
C GLU A 12 11.65 10.97 -14.20
N HIS A 13 11.39 10.34 -13.05
CA HIS A 13 10.07 10.24 -12.44
C HIS A 13 10.10 10.98 -11.10
N LYS A 14 9.06 11.78 -10.83
CA LYS A 14 8.91 12.50 -9.58
C LYS A 14 7.86 11.82 -8.71
N LEU A 15 8.11 11.81 -7.40
CA LEU A 15 7.14 11.31 -6.43
C LEU A 15 5.88 12.20 -6.47
N HIS A 16 4.71 11.57 -6.61
CA HIS A 16 3.41 12.26 -6.68
C HIS A 16 2.51 11.97 -5.48
N THR A 17 3.05 11.42 -4.39
CA THR A 17 2.25 11.10 -3.19
C THR A 17 2.18 12.30 -2.25
N THR A 18 0.99 12.57 -1.72
CA THR A 18 0.79 13.37 -0.50
C THR A 18 0.45 12.41 0.62
N ARG A 19 1.24 12.37 1.71
CA ARG A 19 1.15 11.46 2.88
C ARG A 19 -0.21 10.74 3.04
N SER A 20 -0.36 9.60 2.37
CA SER A 20 -1.66 8.94 2.11
C SER A 20 -2.08 7.97 3.20
N TRP A 21 -1.17 7.52 4.06
CA TRP A 21 -1.47 6.57 5.12
C TRP A 21 -2.39 7.18 6.20
N GLY A 22 -2.16 8.44 6.58
CA GLY A 22 -3.05 9.17 7.50
C GLY A 22 -4.46 9.42 6.95
N PHE A 23 -4.66 9.44 5.62
CA PHE A 23 -5.98 9.59 5.01
C PHE A 23 -6.84 8.32 5.18
N LEU A 24 -6.21 7.14 5.19
CA LEU A 24 -6.93 5.87 5.33
C LEU A 24 -7.27 5.53 6.79
N GLY A 25 -6.78 6.32 7.76
CA GLY A 25 -7.05 6.11 9.19
C GLY A 25 -6.55 4.75 9.70
N LEU A 26 -5.49 4.21 9.07
CA LEU A 26 -4.91 2.90 9.40
C LEU A 26 -3.74 3.00 10.39
N GLU A 27 -3.37 4.21 10.82
CA GLU A 27 -2.20 4.45 11.68
C GLU A 27 -2.46 4.06 13.14
N ASP A 28 -3.71 4.15 13.59
CA ASP A 28 -4.11 3.82 14.96
C ASP A 28 -5.19 2.72 14.93
N GLY A 29 -5.11 1.78 15.87
CA GLY A 29 -6.21 0.82 16.13
C GLY A 29 -7.51 1.56 16.47
N ASP A 30 -8.65 0.87 16.56
CA ASP A 30 -9.94 1.52 16.86
C ASP A 30 -9.80 2.38 18.14
N PRO A 31 -9.83 3.72 18.03
CA PRO A 31 -9.56 4.61 19.16
C PRO A 31 -10.67 4.57 20.20
N LYS A 32 -11.78 3.88 19.91
CA LYS A 32 -12.90 3.64 20.83
C LYS A 32 -12.85 2.27 21.49
N SER A 33 -11.88 1.42 21.13
CA SER A 33 -11.72 0.13 21.78
C SER A 33 -11.02 0.31 23.12
N GLU A 34 -11.70 -0.06 24.21
CA GLU A 34 -11.13 -0.09 25.56
C GLU A 34 -10.05 -1.17 25.73
N THR A 35 -9.88 -2.02 24.72
CA THR A 35 -8.89 -3.11 24.68
C THR A 35 -8.13 -3.09 23.36
N GLU A 36 -6.88 -3.55 23.35
CA GLU A 36 -6.09 -3.71 22.12
C GLU A 36 -6.58 -4.90 21.24
N GLU A 37 -7.68 -5.55 21.62
CA GLU A 37 -8.22 -6.69 20.88
C GLU A 37 -8.95 -6.26 19.60
N ILE A 38 -8.52 -6.80 18.47
CA ILE A 38 -9.19 -6.59 17.18
C ILE A 38 -10.55 -7.30 17.20
N PRO A 39 -11.69 -6.58 17.06
CA PRO A 39 -13.01 -7.18 17.13
C PRO A 39 -13.24 -8.26 16.06
N SER A 40 -14.00 -9.30 16.41
CA SER A 40 -14.30 -10.43 15.51
C SER A 40 -14.99 -10.00 14.20
N PHE A 41 -15.78 -8.93 14.25
CA PHE A 41 -16.50 -8.38 13.10
C PHE A 41 -15.67 -7.44 12.23
N SER A 42 -14.45 -7.10 12.64
CA SER A 42 -13.59 -6.14 11.95
C SER A 42 -13.20 -6.60 10.55
N LEU A 43 -12.96 -5.64 9.65
CA LEU A 43 -12.49 -5.91 8.29
C LEU A 43 -11.11 -6.58 8.30
N TRP A 44 -10.25 -6.28 9.27
CA TRP A 44 -8.94 -6.92 9.43
C TRP A 44 -9.03 -8.45 9.56
N ARG A 45 -9.91 -8.94 10.44
CA ARG A 45 -10.14 -10.40 10.60
C ARG A 45 -10.87 -10.99 9.41
N LYS A 46 -11.90 -10.31 8.88
CA LYS A 46 -12.67 -10.79 7.71
C LYS A 46 -11.82 -10.89 6.45
N ALA A 47 -10.89 -9.96 6.24
CA ALA A 47 -9.95 -9.96 5.13
C ALA A 47 -8.72 -10.85 5.37
N GLY A 48 -8.67 -11.59 6.49
CA GLY A 48 -7.54 -12.47 6.83
C GLY A 48 -6.21 -11.73 6.89
N PHE A 49 -6.21 -10.45 7.30
CA PHE A 49 -5.01 -9.60 7.37
C PHE A 49 -4.21 -9.51 6.06
N GLY A 50 -4.86 -9.71 4.91
CA GLY A 50 -4.17 -9.71 3.61
C GLY A 50 -3.44 -11.01 3.29
N LYS A 51 -3.80 -12.12 3.93
CA LYS A 51 -3.30 -13.44 3.55
C LYS A 51 -3.48 -13.67 2.04
N ASP A 52 -2.42 -14.14 1.39
CA ASP A 52 -2.36 -14.42 -0.05
C ASP A 52 -2.52 -13.17 -0.96
N VAL A 53 -2.32 -11.97 -0.42
CA VAL A 53 -2.30 -10.70 -1.17
C VAL A 53 -0.88 -10.16 -1.28
N ILE A 54 -0.46 -9.78 -2.50
CA ILE A 54 0.82 -9.11 -2.75
C ILE A 54 0.57 -7.66 -3.14
N VAL A 55 1.18 -6.73 -2.41
CA VAL A 55 1.18 -5.29 -2.74
C VAL A 55 2.60 -4.89 -3.11
N ALA A 56 2.83 -4.59 -4.40
CA ALA A 56 4.12 -4.11 -4.88
C ALA A 56 4.17 -2.58 -4.74
N ASN A 57 5.01 -2.09 -3.82
CA ASN A 57 5.25 -0.67 -3.64
C ASN A 57 6.53 -0.25 -4.37
N LEU A 58 6.40 0.59 -5.39
CA LEU A 58 7.52 1.24 -6.07
C LEU A 58 7.49 2.72 -5.71
N ASP A 59 8.04 3.00 -4.55
CA ASP A 59 8.19 4.34 -3.98
C ASP A 59 9.68 4.58 -3.64
N THR A 60 9.97 5.67 -2.94
CA THR A 60 11.31 6.19 -2.65
C THR A 60 12.06 5.36 -1.61
#